data_AF-A0AA96EBW4-F1
#
_entry.id   AF-A0AA96EBW4-F1
#
_cell.length_a   1.000
_cell.length_b   1.000
_cell.length_c   1.000
_cell.angle_alpha   90.00
_cell.angle_beta   90.00
_cell.angle_gamma   90.00
#
_symmetry.space_group_name_H-M   'P 1'
#
loop_
_entity.id
_entity.type
_entity.pdbx_description
1 polymer ?
#
loop_
_entity_poly.entity_id
_entity_poly.type
_entity_poly.pdbx_seq_one_letter_code
_entity_poly.pdbx_strand_id
1 'polypeptide(L)'
;MDTLLLDDNGGGALVGECGNAHQGTWLVVKEMHLRALDIHDDPVLEVLDFRDCGAQTHLHIQLDRLPNLRMIYLPELSQGAVIHLFCTDVPRSLFIHGNVTELDADWQAGTLRLVADKAAYAGVRLLGHDAHSDDLYPSAGKKSEGGALTVNPNQLSVVLNPGLLPACLRLSGEGTWMLPDASHVEQCVIDGPAKVNIEKASVLETLTIQSSGSCEVSGIKALATVKGAHNQLRETPDARPPSSLRHAARKYLTLRGSVKALTFADAWDHVQLHTPHLTTLTLSWAKHIALYHCRALTTVSLPDGVPVDCYGSVPHLLLNQARFFIDESTLAQCLTRIEAGEHGLLEGVLNVVAQRHTPHGVFYTLSTLLRLAKQGIALNALWQCRRSLSGWQRLGGRKRKRLSLTHQDYQRADKRWAWQLPVDRVEEGFSADLHLWALCISHSSDARAYRKTLLKEAQKRDCLVHLLRVATVEQGLPALVELATDVLVALYGQGEWPRLSLPNSQAGVARYLPRLLRARDLTPSQTTALLNAIANLAPWISLPALLAHQLAYNSGPTRALLMTLSRQPDEWFRWRMSGFPNSQTITAAKQQLLQLALMPVSRAHDLARLMKHK
;
A
#
# COMPACT_ATOMS: atom_id res chain seq x y z
N MET A 1 -44.61 28.27 -33.17
CA MET A 1 -43.39 29.06 -32.96
C MET A 1 -42.63 29.10 -34.26
N ASP A 2 -42.12 30.28 -34.60
CA ASP A 2 -41.04 30.41 -35.57
C ASP A 2 -39.82 29.60 -35.10
N THR A 3 -39.02 29.12 -36.04
CA THR A 3 -37.80 28.33 -35.85
C THR A 3 -36.94 28.92 -34.72
N LEU A 4 -36.46 28.09 -33.78
CA LEU A 4 -35.60 28.57 -32.69
C LEU A 4 -34.29 29.07 -33.30
N LEU A 5 -33.97 30.35 -33.10
CA LEU A 5 -32.73 30.93 -33.59
C LEU A 5 -31.56 30.39 -32.77
N LEU A 6 -30.72 29.58 -33.41
CA LEU A 6 -29.50 29.03 -32.82
C LEU A 6 -28.30 29.94 -33.11
N ASP A 7 -27.38 30.04 -32.17
CA ASP A 7 -26.07 30.63 -32.39
C ASP A 7 -25.13 29.71 -33.20
N ASP A 8 -23.92 30.18 -33.50
CA ASP A 8 -22.91 29.43 -34.27
C ASP A 8 -22.47 28.11 -33.58
N ASN A 9 -22.77 27.94 -32.29
CA ASN A 9 -22.47 26.74 -31.52
C ASN A 9 -23.68 25.81 -31.37
N GLY A 10 -24.84 26.16 -31.93
CA GLY A 10 -26.09 25.41 -31.77
C GLY A 10 -26.79 25.68 -30.44
N GLY A 11 -26.47 26.79 -29.77
CA GLY A 11 -27.09 27.25 -28.53
C GLY A 11 -28.30 28.14 -28.78
N GLY A 12 -29.31 28.06 -27.92
CA GLY A 12 -30.46 28.96 -27.90
C GLY A 12 -30.85 29.36 -26.48
N ALA A 13 -31.55 30.48 -26.34
CA ALA A 13 -32.08 30.94 -25.06
C ALA A 13 -33.54 31.39 -25.21
N LEU A 14 -34.37 31.00 -24.25
CA LEU A 14 -35.78 31.35 -24.16
C LEU A 14 -36.05 31.99 -22.79
N VAL A 15 -36.83 33.08 -22.79
CA VAL A 15 -37.16 33.83 -21.58
C VAL A 15 -38.66 34.11 -21.56
N GLY A 16 -39.32 33.81 -20.43
CA GLY A 16 -40.76 33.95 -20.27
C GLY A 16 -41.56 32.75 -20.77
N GLU A 17 -42.87 32.92 -20.95
CA GLU A 17 -43.79 31.87 -21.42
C GLU A 17 -43.41 31.39 -22.84
N CYS A 18 -42.77 30.23 -22.92
CA CYS A 18 -42.19 29.68 -24.14
C CYS A 18 -42.92 28.42 -24.65
N GLY A 19 -43.90 27.90 -23.92
CA GLY A 19 -44.65 26.73 -24.37
C GLY A 19 -45.35 26.97 -25.72
N ASN A 20 -45.21 26.02 -26.64
CA ASN A 20 -45.70 26.09 -28.00
C ASN A 20 -46.74 25.00 -28.34
N ALA A 21 -47.06 24.14 -27.37
CA ALA A 21 -48.06 23.08 -27.47
C ALA A 21 -48.88 22.97 -26.18
N HIS A 22 -49.97 22.19 -26.21
CA HIS A 22 -50.84 21.91 -25.07
C HIS A 22 -51.20 23.17 -24.24
N GLN A 23 -51.78 24.17 -24.91
CA GLN A 23 -52.18 25.44 -24.26
C GLN A 23 -51.00 26.19 -23.60
N GLY A 24 -49.78 26.05 -24.12
CA GLY A 24 -48.61 26.75 -23.61
C GLY A 24 -47.90 26.06 -22.45
N THR A 25 -48.32 24.85 -22.05
CA THR A 25 -47.68 24.10 -20.96
C THR A 25 -46.55 23.18 -21.44
N TRP A 26 -46.41 22.98 -22.76
CA TRP A 26 -45.39 22.14 -23.36
C TRP A 26 -44.52 22.95 -24.30
N LEU A 27 -43.21 22.81 -24.18
CA LEU A 27 -42.24 23.27 -25.17
C LEU A 27 -41.75 22.07 -25.97
N VAL A 28 -42.16 21.98 -27.24
CA VAL A 28 -41.70 20.98 -28.19
C VAL A 28 -40.65 21.60 -29.10
N VAL A 29 -39.41 21.10 -29.05
CA VAL A 29 -38.29 21.59 -29.86
C VAL A 29 -37.92 20.54 -30.91
N LYS A 30 -37.74 20.98 -32.15
CA LYS A 30 -37.48 20.11 -33.32
C LYS A 30 -36.19 20.48 -34.07
N GLU A 31 -35.31 21.24 -33.43
CA GLU A 31 -34.09 21.71 -34.08
C GLU A 31 -33.00 20.63 -34.07
N MET A 32 -32.67 20.12 -35.26
CA MET A 32 -31.72 19.02 -35.45
C MET A 32 -30.28 19.33 -35.03
N HIS A 33 -29.94 20.62 -34.88
CA HIS A 33 -28.60 21.08 -34.53
C HIS A 33 -28.52 21.73 -33.14
N LEU A 34 -29.57 21.60 -32.33
CA LEU A 34 -29.56 22.08 -30.95
C LEU A 34 -28.47 21.34 -30.16
N ARG A 35 -27.58 22.09 -29.50
CA ARG A 35 -26.55 21.55 -28.59
C ARG A 35 -26.67 22.11 -27.19
N ALA A 36 -27.20 23.32 -27.05
CA ALA A 36 -27.46 23.95 -25.77
C ALA A 36 -28.80 24.68 -25.77
N LEU A 37 -29.55 24.61 -24.68
CA LEU A 37 -30.76 25.41 -24.50
C LEU A 37 -30.85 25.94 -23.07
N ASP A 38 -30.95 27.26 -22.99
CA ASP A 38 -31.20 27.97 -21.74
C ASP A 38 -32.67 28.41 -21.70
N ILE A 39 -33.38 28.09 -20.62
CA ILE A 39 -34.77 28.49 -20.41
C ILE A 39 -34.88 29.18 -19.06
N HIS A 40 -35.39 30.40 -19.08
CA HIS A 40 -35.51 31.26 -17.91
C HIS A 40 -36.95 31.75 -17.72
N ASP A 41 -37.42 31.76 -16.48
CA ASP A 41 -38.62 32.50 -16.06
C ASP A 41 -39.93 32.08 -16.77
N ASP A 42 -40.14 30.77 -16.97
CA ASP A 42 -41.43 30.25 -17.46
C ASP A 42 -42.23 29.62 -16.30
N PRO A 43 -43.28 30.31 -15.80
CA PRO A 43 -44.06 29.84 -14.66
C PRO A 43 -45.08 28.76 -15.03
N VAL A 44 -45.40 28.53 -16.31
CA VAL A 44 -46.47 27.61 -16.74
C VAL A 44 -45.93 26.34 -17.42
N LEU A 45 -44.66 26.33 -17.79
CA LEU A 45 -44.04 25.19 -18.46
C LEU A 45 -44.00 23.95 -17.57
N GLU A 46 -44.60 22.87 -18.06
CA GLU A 46 -44.66 21.59 -17.38
C GLU A 46 -43.78 20.52 -18.05
N VAL A 47 -43.60 20.61 -19.38
CA VAL A 47 -42.95 19.57 -20.18
C VAL A 47 -42.00 20.16 -21.20
N LEU A 48 -40.77 19.62 -21.22
CA LEU A 48 -39.79 19.82 -22.29
C LEU A 48 -39.73 18.56 -23.16
N ASP A 49 -39.93 18.71 -24.47
CA ASP A 49 -39.88 17.58 -25.41
C ASP A 49 -38.90 17.87 -26.55
N PHE A 50 -37.79 17.12 -26.53
CA PHE A 50 -36.70 17.20 -27.51
C PHE A 50 -36.62 15.95 -28.40
N ARG A 51 -37.59 15.02 -28.36
CA ARG A 51 -37.52 13.74 -29.09
C ARG A 51 -37.34 13.90 -30.59
N ASP A 52 -37.84 14.99 -31.14
CA ASP A 52 -37.78 15.33 -32.57
C ASP A 52 -36.49 16.08 -32.96
N CYS A 53 -35.52 16.27 -32.05
CA CYS A 53 -34.23 16.93 -32.34
C CYS A 53 -33.19 16.00 -33.00
N GLY A 54 -33.55 14.76 -33.33
CA GLY A 54 -32.68 13.79 -33.98
C GLY A 54 -31.61 13.19 -33.06
N ALA A 55 -30.75 12.33 -33.63
CA ALA A 55 -29.64 11.72 -32.88
C ALA A 55 -28.48 12.71 -32.72
N GLN A 56 -28.00 12.88 -31.49
CA GLN A 56 -26.95 13.84 -31.16
C GLN A 56 -25.90 13.24 -30.23
N THR A 57 -24.76 13.94 -30.10
CA THR A 57 -23.69 13.51 -29.19
C THR A 57 -24.05 13.81 -27.74
N HIS A 58 -24.36 15.06 -27.44
CA HIS A 58 -24.72 15.56 -26.12
C HIS A 58 -25.73 16.72 -26.28
N LEU A 59 -26.44 17.02 -25.19
CA LEU A 59 -27.31 18.18 -25.08
C LEU A 59 -27.07 18.84 -23.72
N HIS A 60 -26.83 20.14 -23.73
CA HIS A 60 -26.67 20.94 -22.53
C HIS A 60 -27.95 21.73 -22.28
N ILE A 61 -28.52 21.65 -21.08
CA ILE A 61 -29.76 22.35 -20.75
C ILE A 61 -29.56 23.13 -19.47
N GLN A 62 -29.88 24.42 -19.48
CA GLN A 62 -29.97 25.26 -18.29
C GLN A 62 -31.43 25.63 -18.05
N LEU A 63 -31.93 25.30 -16.87
CA LEU A 63 -33.32 25.47 -16.47
C LEU A 63 -33.38 26.36 -15.25
N ASP A 64 -33.84 27.59 -15.40
CA ASP A 64 -33.88 28.59 -14.33
C ASP A 64 -35.31 29.05 -14.05
N ARG A 65 -35.73 28.91 -12.80
CA ARG A 65 -37.05 29.36 -12.29
C ARG A 65 -38.23 28.78 -13.10
N LEU A 66 -38.24 27.44 -13.23
CA LEU A 66 -39.31 26.66 -13.88
C LEU A 66 -40.12 25.84 -12.85
N PRO A 67 -40.95 26.47 -12.02
CA PRO A 67 -41.54 25.84 -10.82
C PRO A 67 -42.50 24.67 -11.13
N ASN A 68 -43.10 24.65 -12.32
CA ASN A 68 -44.08 23.64 -12.72
C ASN A 68 -43.50 22.51 -13.58
N LEU A 69 -42.20 22.58 -13.90
CA LEU A 69 -41.55 21.58 -14.74
C LEU A 69 -41.57 20.21 -14.06
N ARG A 70 -42.14 19.22 -14.76
CA ARG A 70 -42.31 17.85 -14.26
C ARG A 70 -41.74 16.78 -15.20
N MET A 71 -41.58 17.08 -16.48
CA MET A 71 -41.10 16.09 -17.45
C MET A 71 -40.11 16.68 -18.46
N ILE A 72 -39.06 15.91 -18.76
CA ILE A 72 -38.11 16.19 -19.84
C ILE A 72 -37.99 14.92 -20.69
N TYR A 73 -38.29 15.01 -21.98
CA TYR A 73 -38.01 13.96 -22.95
C TYR A 73 -36.79 14.36 -23.77
N LEU A 74 -35.66 13.72 -23.52
CA LEU A 74 -34.40 13.95 -24.22
C LEU A 74 -34.41 13.26 -25.60
N PRO A 75 -33.59 13.76 -26.56
CA PRO A 75 -33.37 13.05 -27.82
C PRO A 75 -32.49 11.80 -27.60
N GLU A 76 -32.21 11.08 -28.69
CA GLU A 76 -31.23 10.01 -28.66
C GLU A 76 -29.81 10.59 -28.51
N LEU A 77 -29.21 10.44 -27.32
CA LEU A 77 -27.90 10.97 -26.96
C LEU A 77 -26.89 9.85 -26.73
N SER A 78 -25.81 9.85 -27.51
CA SER A 78 -24.73 8.85 -27.38
C SER A 78 -23.85 9.06 -26.15
N GLN A 79 -23.62 10.31 -25.75
CA GLN A 79 -22.90 10.63 -24.50
C GLN A 79 -23.85 10.99 -23.36
N GLY A 80 -25.08 11.43 -23.62
CA GLY A 80 -26.05 11.84 -22.60
C GLY A 80 -26.16 13.36 -22.44
N ALA A 81 -27.14 13.80 -21.66
CA ALA A 81 -27.41 15.21 -21.39
C ALA A 81 -26.70 15.72 -20.12
N VAL A 82 -26.33 16.99 -20.16
CA VAL A 82 -25.90 17.79 -19.00
C VAL A 82 -27.03 18.75 -18.66
N ILE A 83 -27.58 18.66 -17.46
CA ILE A 83 -28.76 19.45 -17.05
C ILE A 83 -28.41 20.25 -15.81
N HIS A 84 -28.56 21.57 -15.90
CA HIS A 84 -28.50 22.47 -14.75
C HIS A 84 -29.92 22.92 -14.38
N LEU A 85 -30.30 22.73 -13.12
CA LEU A 85 -31.62 23.08 -12.60
C LEU A 85 -31.45 24.11 -11.47
N PHE A 86 -31.88 25.33 -11.72
CA PHE A 86 -31.88 26.42 -10.75
C PHE A 86 -33.32 26.70 -10.32
N CYS A 87 -33.62 26.47 -9.05
CA CYS A 87 -34.93 26.73 -8.45
C CYS A 87 -34.77 27.62 -7.22
N THR A 88 -35.82 28.35 -6.83
CA THR A 88 -35.80 29.08 -5.56
C THR A 88 -35.96 28.12 -4.37
N ASP A 89 -36.91 27.20 -4.49
CA ASP A 89 -37.25 26.20 -3.47
C ASP A 89 -36.87 24.79 -3.92
N VAL A 90 -37.03 23.81 -3.02
CA VAL A 90 -36.92 22.38 -3.40
C VAL A 90 -37.81 22.15 -4.62
N PRO A 91 -37.28 21.59 -5.72
CA PRO A 91 -38.06 21.47 -6.95
C PRO A 91 -39.25 20.52 -6.79
N ARG A 92 -40.21 20.66 -7.69
CA ARG A 92 -41.24 19.66 -7.94
C ARG A 92 -40.60 18.34 -8.40
N SER A 93 -41.32 17.24 -8.27
CA SER A 93 -40.90 15.96 -8.83
C SER A 93 -40.72 16.06 -10.35
N LEU A 94 -39.53 15.66 -10.82
CA LEU A 94 -39.08 15.80 -12.20
C LEU A 94 -38.67 14.44 -12.76
N PHE A 95 -39.23 14.08 -13.91
CA PHE A 95 -38.96 12.84 -14.62
C PHE A 95 -38.22 13.15 -15.93
N ILE A 96 -36.99 12.67 -16.03
CA ILE A 96 -36.14 12.84 -17.20
C ILE A 96 -36.07 11.50 -17.94
N HIS A 97 -36.58 11.48 -19.15
CA HIS A 97 -36.58 10.33 -20.04
C HIS A 97 -35.44 10.46 -21.05
N GLY A 98 -34.53 9.49 -21.07
CA GLY A 98 -33.35 9.47 -21.93
C GLY A 98 -32.04 9.48 -21.15
N ASN A 99 -30.91 9.56 -21.86
CA ASN A 99 -29.58 9.41 -21.26
C ASN A 99 -29.12 10.71 -20.58
N VAL A 100 -28.76 10.66 -19.30
CA VAL A 100 -28.24 11.79 -18.52
C VAL A 100 -26.84 11.48 -17.99
N THR A 101 -25.87 12.34 -18.24
CA THR A 101 -24.50 12.22 -17.71
C THR A 101 -24.23 13.08 -16.51
N GLU A 102 -24.80 14.28 -16.48
CA GLU A 102 -24.65 15.22 -15.38
C GLU A 102 -25.98 15.90 -15.08
N LEU A 103 -26.29 15.97 -13.78
CA LEU A 103 -27.38 16.77 -13.26
C LEU A 103 -26.84 17.60 -12.11
N ASP A 104 -26.93 18.91 -12.26
CA ASP A 104 -26.52 19.89 -11.25
C ASP A 104 -27.73 20.72 -10.89
N ALA A 105 -28.26 20.53 -9.68
CA ALA A 105 -29.44 21.21 -9.20
C ALA A 105 -29.10 22.07 -7.98
N ASP A 106 -29.52 23.32 -8.00
CA ASP A 106 -29.29 24.32 -6.95
C ASP A 106 -30.61 25.00 -6.59
N TRP A 107 -30.89 25.07 -5.28
CA TRP A 107 -31.99 25.82 -4.71
C TRP A 107 -31.58 26.43 -3.38
N GLN A 108 -32.34 27.43 -2.89
CA GLN A 108 -31.93 28.24 -1.74
C GLN A 108 -31.62 27.41 -0.47
N ALA A 109 -32.25 26.25 -0.32
CA ALA A 109 -32.08 25.36 0.83
C ALA A 109 -31.09 24.20 0.60
N GLY A 110 -30.50 24.03 -0.58
CA GLY A 110 -29.57 22.93 -0.84
C GLY A 110 -29.13 22.79 -2.30
N THR A 111 -28.13 21.93 -2.51
CA THR A 111 -27.61 21.62 -3.83
C THR A 111 -27.49 20.11 -4.02
N LEU A 112 -27.51 19.67 -5.27
CA LEU A 112 -27.34 18.28 -5.68
C LEU A 112 -26.53 18.26 -6.97
N ARG A 113 -25.37 17.61 -6.93
CA ARG A 113 -24.58 17.35 -8.14
C ARG A 113 -24.39 15.86 -8.35
N LEU A 114 -24.79 15.39 -9.52
CA LEU A 114 -24.72 13.99 -9.94
C LEU A 114 -23.90 13.92 -11.22
N VAL A 115 -22.87 13.09 -11.22
CA VAL A 115 -22.04 12.82 -12.40
C VAL A 115 -21.94 11.32 -12.58
N ALA A 116 -22.22 10.84 -13.79
CA ALA A 116 -22.14 9.42 -14.11
C ALA A 116 -20.67 8.97 -14.24
N ASP A 117 -20.22 8.05 -13.38
CA ASP A 117 -18.82 7.59 -13.35
C ASP A 117 -18.36 6.78 -14.58
N LYS A 118 -19.29 6.10 -15.27
CA LYS A 118 -18.96 5.15 -16.36
C LYS A 118 -19.87 5.28 -17.58
N ALA A 119 -21.18 5.22 -17.37
CA ALA A 119 -22.20 5.27 -18.41
C ALA A 119 -23.32 6.17 -17.94
N ALA A 120 -23.91 6.92 -18.87
CA ALA A 120 -25.06 7.78 -18.62
C ALA A 120 -26.20 7.01 -17.93
N TYR A 121 -26.93 7.69 -17.05
CA TYR A 121 -28.17 7.18 -16.47
C TYR A 121 -29.22 7.08 -17.56
N ALA A 122 -29.87 5.93 -17.66
CA ALA A 122 -30.95 5.71 -18.63
C ALA A 122 -32.28 6.22 -18.06
N GLY A 123 -32.32 7.51 -17.78
CA GLY A 123 -33.41 8.23 -17.13
C GLY A 123 -33.11 8.58 -15.67
N VAL A 124 -33.70 9.68 -15.22
CA VAL A 124 -33.57 10.21 -13.85
C VAL A 124 -34.95 10.55 -13.30
N ARG A 125 -35.19 10.19 -12.04
CA ARG A 125 -36.38 10.56 -11.27
C ARG A 125 -35.94 11.38 -10.07
N LEU A 126 -36.30 12.66 -10.03
CA LEU A 126 -36.16 13.50 -8.86
C LEU A 126 -37.50 13.52 -8.13
N LEU A 127 -37.54 13.03 -6.90
CA LEU A 127 -38.73 13.04 -6.07
C LEU A 127 -38.67 14.28 -5.17
N GLY A 128 -39.42 15.30 -5.59
CA GLY A 128 -39.39 16.65 -5.05
C GLY A 128 -40.38 16.86 -3.91
N HIS A 129 -40.75 18.12 -3.67
CA HIS A 129 -41.63 18.48 -2.55
C HIS A 129 -43.06 17.93 -2.68
N ASP A 130 -43.53 17.65 -3.90
CA ASP A 130 -44.86 17.13 -4.20
C ASP A 130 -44.90 15.59 -4.35
N ALA A 131 -43.77 14.91 -4.15
CA ALA A 131 -43.71 13.46 -4.20
C ALA A 131 -44.57 12.82 -3.09
N HIS A 132 -45.18 11.69 -3.41
CA HIS A 132 -46.00 10.90 -2.50
C HIS A 132 -45.32 9.58 -2.15
N SER A 133 -45.70 8.96 -1.02
CA SER A 133 -45.10 7.70 -0.54
C SER A 133 -45.14 6.59 -1.58
N ASP A 134 -46.16 6.58 -2.43
CA ASP A 134 -46.34 5.60 -3.50
C ASP A 134 -45.26 5.74 -4.60
N ASP A 135 -44.63 6.91 -4.75
CA ASP A 135 -43.55 7.14 -5.72
C ASP A 135 -42.25 6.42 -5.35
N LEU A 136 -42.07 6.07 -4.06
CA LEU A 136 -40.96 5.24 -3.58
C LEU A 136 -41.11 3.77 -4.01
N TYR A 137 -42.33 3.35 -4.34
CA TYR A 137 -42.66 2.01 -4.80
C TYR A 137 -43.12 2.12 -6.24
N PRO A 138 -42.21 2.24 -7.23
CA PRO A 138 -42.61 2.20 -8.63
C PRO A 138 -43.37 0.91 -8.85
N SER A 139 -44.70 1.02 -8.91
CA SER A 139 -45.58 -0.14 -8.88
C SER A 139 -45.27 -0.96 -10.12
N ALA A 140 -44.86 -2.22 -9.92
CA ALA A 140 -44.96 -3.21 -10.98
C ALA A 140 -46.46 -3.45 -11.24
N GLY A 141 -47.12 -2.53 -11.96
CA GLY A 141 -48.48 -2.70 -12.45
C GLY A 141 -49.41 -1.50 -12.25
N LYS A 142 -49.60 -0.74 -13.32
CA LYS A 142 -50.85 -0.83 -14.10
C LYS A 142 -50.42 -1.09 -15.54
N LYS A 143 -50.93 -2.16 -16.15
CA LYS A 143 -50.99 -2.25 -17.62
C LYS A 143 -51.83 -1.05 -18.08
N SER A 144 -51.22 0.10 -18.32
CA SER A 144 -51.82 1.02 -19.28
C SER A 144 -51.81 0.27 -20.60
N GLU A 145 -52.94 0.27 -21.28
CA GLU A 145 -53.06 -0.30 -22.62
C GLU A 145 -51.94 0.27 -23.51
N GLY A 146 -50.99 -0.58 -23.92
CA GLY A 146 -49.92 -0.20 -24.84
C GLY A 146 -48.56 0.17 -24.21
N GLY A 147 -47.93 -0.76 -23.48
CA GLY A 147 -46.47 -0.69 -23.23
C GLY A 147 -46.09 -1.24 -21.86
N ALA A 148 -45.34 -2.34 -21.81
CA ALA A 148 -44.71 -2.78 -20.58
C ALA A 148 -43.69 -1.70 -20.16
N LEU A 149 -43.92 -1.04 -19.02
CA LEU A 149 -42.90 -0.24 -18.34
C LEU A 149 -41.77 -1.18 -17.92
N THR A 150 -40.82 -1.42 -18.82
CA THR A 150 -39.55 -2.05 -18.48
C THR A 150 -38.80 -1.06 -17.61
N VAL A 151 -38.79 -1.27 -16.29
CA VAL A 151 -37.94 -0.52 -15.37
C VAL A 151 -36.51 -0.72 -15.85
N ASN A 152 -35.83 0.37 -16.19
CA ASN A 152 -34.47 0.30 -16.73
C ASN A 152 -33.49 0.11 -15.56
N PRO A 153 -32.66 -0.96 -15.55
CA PRO A 153 -31.71 -1.20 -14.47
C PRO A 153 -30.63 -0.11 -14.33
N ASN A 154 -30.53 0.82 -15.30
CA ASN A 154 -29.63 1.97 -15.26
C ASN A 154 -30.35 3.29 -14.93
N GLN A 155 -31.61 3.26 -14.51
CA GLN A 155 -32.33 4.45 -14.05
C GLN A 155 -31.81 4.91 -12.68
N LEU A 156 -31.76 6.24 -12.49
CA LEU A 156 -31.44 6.86 -11.21
C LEU A 156 -32.71 7.42 -10.56
N SER A 157 -32.94 7.10 -9.29
CA SER A 157 -33.99 7.72 -8.45
C SER A 157 -33.34 8.48 -7.31
N VAL A 158 -33.69 9.76 -7.14
CA VAL A 158 -33.18 10.64 -6.10
C VAL A 158 -34.33 11.18 -5.26
N VAL A 159 -34.27 11.00 -3.94
CA VAL A 159 -35.29 11.51 -3.02
C VAL A 159 -34.83 12.83 -2.42
N LEU A 160 -35.32 13.95 -2.93
CA LEU A 160 -34.92 15.28 -2.47
C LEU A 160 -35.70 15.73 -1.22
N ASN A 161 -36.96 15.32 -1.11
CA ASN A 161 -37.79 15.64 0.05
C ASN A 161 -37.59 14.62 1.18
N PRO A 162 -36.88 14.95 2.28
CA PRO A 162 -36.68 14.02 3.40
C PRO A 162 -37.99 13.69 4.12
N GLY A 163 -39.00 14.57 4.06
CA GLY A 163 -40.32 14.33 4.64
C GLY A 163 -41.09 13.19 3.98
N LEU A 164 -40.66 12.77 2.78
CA LEU A 164 -41.20 11.60 2.09
C LEU A 164 -40.75 10.27 2.73
N LEU A 165 -39.59 10.27 3.40
CA LEU A 165 -38.96 9.05 3.90
C LEU A 165 -39.59 8.62 5.23
N PRO A 166 -40.25 7.46 5.31
CA PRO A 166 -40.73 6.93 6.59
C PRO A 166 -39.55 6.49 7.48
N ALA A 167 -39.77 6.47 8.80
CA ALA A 167 -38.78 5.96 9.75
C ALA A 167 -38.35 4.51 9.44
N CYS A 168 -39.29 3.68 8.99
CA CYS A 168 -39.03 2.34 8.47
C CYS A 168 -39.16 2.34 6.94
N LEU A 169 -38.04 2.57 6.26
CA LEU A 169 -37.96 2.64 4.80
C LEU A 169 -37.73 1.26 4.18
N ARG A 170 -38.54 0.91 3.18
CA ARG A 170 -38.26 -0.20 2.28
C ARG A 170 -38.05 0.32 0.87
N LEU A 171 -36.85 0.13 0.33
CA LEU A 171 -36.51 0.42 -1.05
C LEU A 171 -36.69 -0.84 -1.87
N SER A 172 -37.64 -0.80 -2.80
CA SER A 172 -37.91 -1.87 -3.75
C SER A 172 -37.83 -1.39 -5.19
N GLY A 173 -37.51 -2.29 -6.12
CA GLY A 173 -37.39 -1.99 -7.55
C GLY A 173 -35.98 -2.20 -8.08
N GLU A 174 -35.72 -1.76 -9.31
CA GLU A 174 -34.41 -1.86 -9.95
C GLU A 174 -33.72 -0.49 -10.01
N GLY A 175 -32.47 -0.44 -10.47
CA GLY A 175 -31.75 0.81 -10.68
C GLY A 175 -30.84 1.26 -9.54
N THR A 176 -30.48 2.54 -9.61
CA THR A 176 -29.68 3.25 -8.60
C THR A 176 -30.56 4.19 -7.79
N TRP A 177 -30.40 4.17 -6.46
CA TRP A 177 -31.12 5.04 -5.55
C TRP A 177 -30.16 5.97 -4.80
N MET A 178 -30.54 7.23 -4.66
CA MET A 178 -29.81 8.21 -3.86
C MET A 178 -30.75 8.93 -2.89
N LEU A 179 -30.36 8.93 -1.62
CA LEU A 179 -31.08 9.55 -0.52
C LEU A 179 -30.13 10.57 0.13
N PRO A 180 -30.06 11.81 -0.37
CA PRO A 180 -29.15 12.84 0.12
C PRO A 180 -29.41 13.24 1.59
N ASP A 181 -30.63 13.00 2.09
CA ASP A 181 -30.98 13.26 3.48
C ASP A 181 -31.90 12.16 4.04
N ALA A 182 -31.31 11.19 4.71
CA ALA A 182 -32.01 10.12 5.43
C ALA A 182 -31.96 10.32 6.95
N SER A 183 -31.92 11.58 7.41
CA SER A 183 -31.73 11.93 8.82
C SER A 183 -32.83 11.44 9.77
N HIS A 184 -33.99 11.06 9.25
CA HIS A 184 -35.14 10.53 10.00
C HIS A 184 -35.36 9.02 9.83
N VAL A 185 -34.56 8.35 8.97
CA VAL A 185 -34.73 6.91 8.70
C VAL A 185 -34.03 6.11 9.79
N GLU A 186 -34.81 5.39 10.60
CA GLU A 186 -34.33 4.51 11.68
C GLU A 186 -34.01 3.11 11.17
N GLN A 187 -34.79 2.60 10.21
CA GLN A 187 -34.62 1.28 9.63
C GLN A 187 -34.72 1.34 8.11
N CYS A 188 -33.78 0.70 7.41
CA CYS A 188 -33.78 0.63 5.95
C CYS A 188 -33.69 -0.82 5.47
N VAL A 189 -34.59 -1.23 4.58
CA VAL A 189 -34.59 -2.51 3.88
C VAL A 189 -34.40 -2.26 2.39
N ILE A 190 -33.31 -2.77 1.82
CA ILE A 190 -32.99 -2.71 0.40
C ILE A 190 -33.30 -4.07 -0.22
N ASP A 191 -34.28 -4.09 -1.13
CA ASP A 191 -34.79 -5.28 -1.78
C ASP A 191 -35.02 -5.04 -3.28
N GLY A 192 -33.95 -5.21 -4.06
CA GLY A 192 -33.98 -5.04 -5.51
C GLY A 192 -32.90 -4.10 -6.07
N PRO A 193 -32.78 -2.84 -5.57
CA PRO A 193 -31.87 -1.88 -6.16
C PRO A 193 -30.43 -2.38 -6.26
N ALA A 194 -29.77 -2.13 -7.39
CA ALA A 194 -28.41 -2.59 -7.65
C ALA A 194 -27.36 -1.70 -6.96
N LYS A 195 -27.66 -0.40 -6.83
CA LYS A 195 -26.83 0.58 -6.13
C LYS A 195 -27.68 1.50 -5.26
N VAL A 196 -27.29 1.69 -4.01
CA VAL A 196 -27.97 2.62 -3.08
C VAL A 196 -26.94 3.50 -2.38
N ASN A 197 -27.12 4.82 -2.46
CA ASN A 197 -26.38 5.79 -1.65
C ASN A 197 -27.33 6.44 -0.65
N ILE A 198 -27.00 6.37 0.64
CA ILE A 198 -27.77 6.96 1.73
C ILE A 198 -26.86 7.94 2.48
N GLU A 199 -27.25 9.20 2.56
CA GLU A 199 -26.48 10.24 3.23
C GLU A 199 -27.22 10.81 4.45
N LYS A 200 -26.44 11.44 5.34
CA LYS A 200 -26.94 11.99 6.62
C LYS A 200 -27.76 11.00 7.45
N ALA A 201 -27.48 9.70 7.38
CA ALA A 201 -28.22 8.62 8.05
C ALA A 201 -27.95 8.55 9.56
N SER A 202 -28.17 9.65 10.27
CA SER A 202 -27.68 9.84 11.64
C SER A 202 -28.41 8.96 12.67
N VAL A 203 -29.71 8.72 12.48
CA VAL A 203 -30.55 7.90 13.36
C VAL A 203 -30.76 6.47 12.86
N LEU A 204 -30.14 6.09 11.72
CA LEU A 204 -30.29 4.75 11.16
C LEU A 204 -29.69 3.71 12.11
N GLU A 205 -30.51 2.83 12.66
CA GLU A 205 -30.12 1.79 13.62
C GLU A 205 -29.89 0.43 12.95
N THR A 206 -30.71 0.13 11.92
CA THR A 206 -30.71 -1.16 11.22
C THR A 206 -30.71 -1.00 9.70
N LEU A 207 -29.76 -1.67 9.04
CA LEU A 207 -29.71 -1.78 7.57
C LEU A 207 -29.86 -3.25 7.15
N THR A 208 -30.84 -3.53 6.29
CA THR A 208 -31.10 -4.86 5.73
C THR A 208 -30.87 -4.84 4.22
N ILE A 209 -29.97 -5.66 3.70
CA ILE A 209 -29.71 -5.76 2.26
C ILE A 209 -30.08 -7.16 1.79
N GLN A 210 -31.21 -7.30 1.10
CA GLN A 210 -31.74 -8.61 0.69
C GLN A 210 -31.12 -9.06 -0.64
N SER A 211 -31.12 -8.18 -1.64
CA SER A 211 -30.58 -8.42 -2.98
C SER A 211 -29.06 -8.26 -3.07
N SER A 212 -28.48 -8.73 -4.17
CA SER A 212 -27.08 -8.40 -4.54
C SER A 212 -26.98 -6.95 -4.98
N GLY A 213 -25.86 -6.29 -4.70
CA GLY A 213 -25.65 -4.90 -5.10
C GLY A 213 -24.54 -4.20 -4.32
N SER A 214 -24.46 -2.90 -4.52
CA SER A 214 -23.56 -2.00 -3.79
C SER A 214 -24.37 -1.01 -2.96
N CYS A 215 -23.97 -0.82 -1.71
CA CYS A 215 -24.60 0.15 -0.82
C CYS A 215 -23.53 1.00 -0.16
N GLU A 216 -23.70 2.32 -0.21
CA GLU A 216 -22.90 3.28 0.51
C GLU A 216 -23.81 4.04 1.48
N VAL A 217 -23.40 4.11 2.74
CA VAL A 217 -24.13 4.81 3.79
C VAL A 217 -23.18 5.74 4.52
N SER A 218 -23.53 7.03 4.58
CA SER A 218 -22.72 8.07 5.20
C SER A 218 -23.49 8.84 6.27
N GLY A 219 -22.74 9.45 7.19
CA GLY A 219 -23.30 10.20 8.32
C GLY A 219 -23.88 9.33 9.44
N ILE A 220 -23.54 8.04 9.48
CA ILE A 220 -24.08 7.11 10.49
C ILE A 220 -23.62 7.47 11.91
N LYS A 221 -24.55 7.48 12.86
CA LYS A 221 -24.25 7.67 14.30
C LYS A 221 -24.89 6.60 15.19
N ALA A 222 -26.08 6.11 14.81
CA ALA A 222 -26.83 5.11 15.58
C ALA A 222 -26.73 3.66 15.04
N LEU A 223 -26.12 3.45 13.86
CA LEU A 223 -26.15 2.15 13.19
C LEU A 223 -25.49 1.08 14.06
N ALA A 224 -26.27 0.06 14.43
CA ALA A 224 -25.84 -1.04 15.27
C ALA A 224 -25.80 -2.36 14.49
N THR A 225 -26.78 -2.59 13.61
CA THR A 225 -26.95 -3.88 12.93
C THR A 225 -27.03 -3.73 11.42
N VAL A 226 -26.24 -4.55 10.72
CA VAL A 226 -26.34 -4.75 9.27
C VAL A 226 -26.63 -6.23 9.02
N LYS A 227 -27.69 -6.53 8.27
CA LYS A 227 -28.12 -7.90 8.01
C LYS A 227 -28.45 -8.15 6.55
N GLY A 228 -28.26 -9.39 6.12
CA GLY A 228 -28.74 -9.84 4.82
C GLY A 228 -30.18 -10.34 4.89
N ALA A 229 -30.56 -11.21 3.94
CA ALA A 229 -31.91 -11.77 3.85
C ALA A 229 -32.21 -12.81 4.95
N HIS A 230 -31.20 -13.46 5.52
CA HIS A 230 -31.38 -14.59 6.44
C HIS A 230 -31.07 -14.23 7.90
N ASN A 231 -30.40 -13.09 8.15
CA ASN A 231 -30.05 -12.60 9.48
C ASN A 231 -29.33 -13.66 10.34
N GLN A 232 -28.45 -14.45 9.73
CA GLN A 232 -27.72 -15.49 10.43
C GLN A 232 -26.42 -14.95 11.01
N LEU A 233 -26.24 -15.18 12.30
CA LEU A 233 -24.98 -14.91 12.97
C LEU A 233 -24.11 -16.16 12.97
N ARG A 234 -22.81 -15.93 12.90
CA ARG A 234 -21.81 -17.00 13.04
C ARG A 234 -21.62 -17.35 14.52
N GLU A 235 -21.69 -18.65 14.82
CA GLU A 235 -21.51 -19.17 16.18
C GLU A 235 -20.04 -19.30 16.59
N THR A 236 -19.19 -19.83 15.70
CA THR A 236 -17.75 -20.07 15.97
C THR A 236 -16.85 -19.50 14.86
N PRO A 237 -15.58 -19.16 15.16
CA PRO A 237 -14.70 -18.51 14.19
C PRO A 237 -14.48 -19.26 12.86
N ASP A 238 -14.45 -20.58 12.95
CA ASP A 238 -14.17 -21.56 11.90
C ASP A 238 -15.42 -22.03 11.13
N ALA A 239 -16.62 -21.65 11.58
CA ALA A 239 -17.87 -22.04 10.96
C ALA A 239 -17.93 -21.55 9.51
N ARG A 240 -18.11 -22.48 8.57
CA ARG A 240 -18.28 -22.16 7.15
C ARG A 240 -19.66 -21.56 6.90
N PRO A 241 -19.79 -20.64 5.94
CA PRO A 241 -21.10 -20.12 5.57
C PRO A 241 -21.99 -21.26 5.02
N PRO A 242 -23.25 -21.36 5.49
CA PRO A 242 -24.27 -22.25 4.93
C PRO A 242 -24.36 -22.13 3.40
N SER A 243 -24.78 -23.21 2.73
CA SER A 243 -24.87 -23.26 1.26
C SER A 243 -25.74 -22.13 0.68
N SER A 244 -26.83 -21.77 1.36
CA SER A 244 -27.73 -20.66 0.98
C SER A 244 -27.01 -19.31 0.90
N LEU A 245 -26.01 -19.07 1.76
CA LEU A 245 -25.27 -17.80 1.83
C LEU A 245 -24.13 -17.70 0.83
N ARG A 246 -23.66 -18.82 0.24
CA ARG A 246 -22.51 -18.82 -0.68
C ARG A 246 -22.79 -18.14 -2.01
N HIS A 247 -24.04 -18.20 -2.48
CA HIS A 247 -24.48 -17.61 -3.74
C HIS A 247 -25.03 -16.18 -3.58
N ALA A 248 -25.48 -15.82 -2.38
CA ALA A 248 -26.05 -14.50 -2.05
C ALA A 248 -25.01 -13.42 -1.66
N ALA A 249 -23.73 -13.79 -1.55
CA ALA A 249 -22.67 -12.93 -1.03
C ALA A 249 -22.16 -11.84 -2.00
N ARG A 250 -22.85 -11.50 -3.10
CA ARG A 250 -22.45 -10.42 -4.01
C ARG A 250 -22.90 -9.05 -3.48
N LYS A 251 -22.50 -8.73 -2.25
CA LYS A 251 -22.88 -7.50 -1.54
C LYS A 251 -21.63 -6.71 -1.22
N TYR A 252 -21.57 -5.48 -1.74
CA TYR A 252 -20.52 -4.51 -1.48
C TYR A 252 -21.09 -3.44 -0.58
N LEU A 253 -20.46 -3.21 0.57
CA LEU A 253 -20.95 -2.27 1.55
C LEU A 253 -19.86 -1.33 2.00
N THR A 254 -20.16 -0.03 1.97
CA THR A 254 -19.29 1.04 2.48
C THR A 254 -20.05 1.83 3.53
N LEU A 255 -19.50 1.90 4.75
CA LEU A 255 -20.11 2.63 5.86
C LEU A 255 -19.17 3.74 6.33
N ARG A 256 -19.69 4.97 6.45
CA ARG A 256 -18.94 6.15 6.90
C ARG A 256 -19.66 6.86 8.04
N GLY A 257 -19.03 6.92 9.22
CA GLY A 257 -19.60 7.67 10.34
C GLY A 257 -18.93 7.41 11.69
N SER A 258 -19.66 7.69 12.76
CA SER A 258 -19.14 7.70 14.13
C SER A 258 -19.93 6.76 15.05
N VAL A 259 -19.89 5.47 14.74
CA VAL A 259 -20.53 4.41 15.54
C VAL A 259 -19.53 3.74 16.47
N LYS A 260 -20.02 3.21 17.60
CA LYS A 260 -19.17 2.49 18.58
C LYS A 260 -19.21 0.97 18.40
N ALA A 261 -20.33 0.40 17.99
CA ALA A 261 -20.48 -1.04 17.84
C ALA A 261 -21.21 -1.36 16.53
N LEU A 262 -20.72 -2.36 15.80
CA LEU A 262 -21.36 -2.87 14.59
C LEU A 262 -21.40 -4.40 14.59
N THR A 263 -22.57 -4.93 14.24
CA THR A 263 -22.81 -6.35 14.03
C THR A 263 -23.29 -6.59 12.62
N PHE A 264 -22.57 -7.45 11.90
CA PHE A 264 -22.89 -7.91 10.55
C PHE A 264 -23.35 -9.36 10.59
N ALA A 265 -24.63 -9.57 10.27
CA ALA A 265 -25.20 -10.88 10.00
C ALA A 265 -25.03 -11.26 8.53
N ASP A 266 -25.16 -12.55 8.22
CA ASP A 266 -25.01 -13.15 6.88
C ASP A 266 -23.61 -13.01 6.25
N ALA A 267 -23.51 -13.36 4.96
CA ALA A 267 -22.27 -13.35 4.19
C ALA A 267 -22.17 -12.14 3.25
N TRP A 268 -20.98 -11.54 3.24
CA TRP A 268 -20.64 -10.34 2.48
C TRP A 268 -19.51 -10.60 1.47
N ASP A 269 -19.49 -9.89 0.34
CA ASP A 269 -18.34 -9.95 -0.56
C ASP A 269 -17.24 -9.08 0.04
N HIS A 270 -17.58 -7.80 0.24
CA HIS A 270 -16.64 -6.76 0.62
C HIS A 270 -17.31 -5.77 1.56
N VAL A 271 -16.63 -5.48 2.68
CA VAL A 271 -17.09 -4.51 3.68
C VAL A 271 -16.00 -3.45 3.86
N GLN A 272 -16.34 -2.17 3.67
CA GLN A 272 -15.47 -1.03 3.94
C GLN A 272 -16.01 -0.21 5.10
N LEU A 273 -15.20 -0.01 6.12
CA LEU A 273 -15.58 0.74 7.32
C LEU A 273 -14.70 1.97 7.49
N HIS A 274 -15.31 3.16 7.43
CA HIS A 274 -14.71 4.44 7.78
C HIS A 274 -15.33 4.92 9.10
N THR A 275 -14.98 4.22 10.19
CA THR A 275 -15.61 4.40 11.51
C THR A 275 -14.54 4.53 12.61
N PRO A 276 -13.94 5.72 12.79
CA PRO A 276 -12.76 5.90 13.66
C PRO A 276 -13.03 5.65 15.15
N HIS A 277 -14.30 5.71 15.57
CA HIS A 277 -14.75 5.49 16.95
C HIS A 277 -15.28 4.08 17.21
N LEU A 278 -15.18 3.18 16.23
CA LEU A 278 -15.65 1.80 16.37
C LEU A 278 -14.80 1.05 17.40
N THR A 279 -15.43 0.62 18.49
CA THR A 279 -14.81 -0.18 19.56
C THR A 279 -15.12 -1.67 19.40
N THR A 280 -16.29 -2.02 18.86
CA THR A 280 -16.75 -3.41 18.76
C THR A 280 -17.16 -3.74 17.33
N LEU A 281 -16.58 -4.79 16.75
CA LEU A 281 -16.94 -5.31 15.43
C LEU A 281 -17.21 -6.81 15.49
N THR A 282 -18.42 -7.21 15.12
CA THR A 282 -18.78 -8.62 14.91
C THR A 282 -19.16 -8.83 13.46
N LEU A 283 -18.46 -9.73 12.77
CA LEU A 283 -18.74 -10.08 11.38
C LEU A 283 -18.95 -11.58 11.24
N SER A 284 -20.09 -11.95 10.66
CA SER A 284 -20.45 -13.36 10.49
C SER A 284 -19.64 -14.01 9.39
N TRP A 285 -19.71 -13.53 8.14
CA TRP A 285 -18.85 -14.01 7.04
C TRP A 285 -18.53 -12.90 6.05
N ALA A 286 -17.30 -12.82 5.54
CA ALA A 286 -16.95 -11.98 4.40
C ALA A 286 -15.83 -12.59 3.57
N LYS A 287 -15.74 -12.22 2.28
CA LYS A 287 -14.53 -12.52 1.48
C LYS A 287 -13.42 -11.51 1.71
N HIS A 288 -13.77 -10.27 2.08
CA HIS A 288 -12.80 -9.19 2.29
C HIS A 288 -13.34 -8.09 3.22
N ILE A 289 -12.46 -7.48 4.02
CA ILE A 289 -12.77 -6.33 4.87
C ILE A 289 -11.68 -5.26 4.72
N ALA A 290 -12.08 -4.01 4.56
CA ALA A 290 -11.19 -2.85 4.63
C ALA A 290 -11.59 -1.95 5.81
N LEU A 291 -10.63 -1.62 6.66
CA LEU A 291 -10.80 -0.78 7.85
C LEU A 291 -10.00 0.51 7.68
N TYR A 292 -10.68 1.65 7.69
CA TYR A 292 -10.07 2.96 7.55
C TYR A 292 -10.15 3.72 8.87
N HIS A 293 -8.97 4.00 9.46
CA HIS A 293 -8.79 4.75 10.70
C HIS A 293 -9.49 4.17 11.95
N CYS A 294 -9.83 2.88 11.96
CA CYS A 294 -10.57 2.22 13.05
C CYS A 294 -9.71 1.90 14.30
N ARG A 295 -8.91 2.85 14.80
CA ARG A 295 -7.95 2.64 15.90
C ARG A 295 -8.58 2.26 17.25
N ALA A 296 -9.84 2.60 17.47
CA ALA A 296 -10.54 2.40 18.72
C ALA A 296 -11.01 0.95 18.96
N LEU A 297 -10.79 0.05 18.00
CA LEU A 297 -11.25 -1.34 18.06
C LEU A 297 -10.60 -2.11 19.23
N THR A 298 -11.45 -2.50 20.20
CA THR A 298 -11.11 -3.25 21.42
C THR A 298 -11.87 -4.57 21.54
N THR A 299 -12.80 -4.87 20.65
CA THR A 299 -13.46 -6.18 20.60
C THR A 299 -13.75 -6.53 19.15
N VAL A 300 -13.18 -7.63 18.67
CA VAL A 300 -13.30 -8.03 17.28
C VAL A 300 -13.59 -9.52 17.18
N SER A 301 -14.62 -9.87 16.41
CA SER A 301 -14.99 -11.24 16.04
C SER A 301 -15.09 -11.34 14.52
N LEU A 302 -14.06 -11.93 13.88
CA LEU A 302 -13.96 -12.08 12.42
C LEU A 302 -13.82 -13.54 11.97
N PRO A 303 -14.23 -13.89 10.72
CA PRO A 303 -13.99 -15.19 10.09
C PRO A 303 -12.52 -15.57 10.04
N ASP A 304 -12.20 -16.82 10.41
CA ASP A 304 -10.84 -17.32 10.35
C ASP A 304 -10.26 -17.18 8.94
N GLY A 305 -9.12 -16.49 8.85
CA GLY A 305 -8.39 -16.31 7.59
C GLY A 305 -9.01 -15.30 6.62
N VAL A 306 -10.01 -14.51 7.03
CA VAL A 306 -10.51 -13.41 6.21
C VAL A 306 -9.38 -12.40 5.94
N PRO A 307 -9.17 -11.98 4.68
CA PRO A 307 -8.30 -10.86 4.35
C PRO A 307 -8.82 -9.56 4.97
N VAL A 308 -7.93 -8.86 5.69
CA VAL A 308 -8.23 -7.56 6.30
C VAL A 308 -7.18 -6.55 5.89
N ASP A 309 -7.63 -5.51 5.20
CA ASP A 309 -6.83 -4.35 4.84
C ASP A 309 -7.04 -3.26 5.89
N CYS A 310 -5.95 -2.76 6.47
CA CYS A 310 -5.99 -1.68 7.45
C CYS A 310 -5.30 -0.44 6.88
N TYR A 311 -6.02 0.68 6.86
CA TYR A 311 -5.53 1.97 6.38
C TYR A 311 -5.51 2.98 7.53
N GLY A 312 -4.34 3.56 7.78
CA GLY A 312 -4.12 4.62 8.78
C GLY A 312 -3.97 4.13 10.23
N SER A 313 -4.47 2.96 10.61
CA SER A 313 -4.22 2.38 11.94
C SER A 313 -4.48 0.88 11.95
N VAL A 314 -3.66 0.12 12.68
CA VAL A 314 -3.89 -1.32 12.91
C VAL A 314 -4.33 -1.56 14.36
N PRO A 315 -5.58 -1.98 14.58
CA PRO A 315 -6.05 -2.46 15.89
C PRO A 315 -5.24 -3.68 16.36
N HIS A 316 -4.79 -3.66 17.61
CA HIS A 316 -3.96 -4.73 18.19
C HIS A 316 -4.63 -6.12 18.13
N LEU A 317 -5.95 -6.21 18.34
CA LEU A 317 -6.70 -7.48 18.36
C LEU A 317 -6.76 -8.16 17.00
N LEU A 318 -6.67 -7.37 15.93
CA LEU A 318 -6.76 -7.90 14.60
C LEU A 318 -5.52 -8.74 14.28
N LEU A 319 -4.34 -8.33 14.77
CA LEU A 319 -3.02 -8.88 14.42
C LEU A 319 -2.90 -10.42 14.47
N ASN A 320 -3.75 -11.12 15.23
CA ASN A 320 -3.74 -12.58 15.38
C ASN A 320 -4.91 -13.33 14.70
N GLN A 321 -5.92 -12.63 14.15
CA GLN A 321 -7.17 -13.25 13.66
C GLN A 321 -7.33 -13.22 12.14
N ALA A 322 -6.64 -12.32 11.43
CA ALA A 322 -6.83 -12.11 10.00
C ALA A 322 -5.53 -12.05 9.19
N ARG A 323 -5.65 -12.13 7.86
CA ARG A 323 -4.51 -11.93 6.96
C ARG A 323 -4.36 -10.44 6.68
N PHE A 324 -3.34 -9.81 7.26
CA PHE A 324 -3.14 -8.37 7.18
C PHE A 324 -2.37 -7.92 5.94
N PHE A 325 -2.85 -6.82 5.38
CA PHE A 325 -2.05 -5.94 4.54
C PHE A 325 -1.94 -4.57 5.24
N ILE A 326 -0.71 -4.17 5.55
CA ILE A 326 -0.38 -2.87 6.15
C ILE A 326 0.39 -2.08 5.09
N ASP A 327 -0.11 -0.90 4.75
CA ASP A 327 0.58 0.03 3.86
C ASP A 327 1.83 0.63 4.53
N GLU A 328 2.59 1.45 3.80
CA GLU A 328 3.83 2.04 4.32
C GLU A 328 3.55 3.09 5.41
N SER A 329 2.49 3.89 5.24
CA SER A 329 2.12 4.95 6.17
C SER A 329 1.71 4.39 7.54
N THR A 330 0.90 3.33 7.55
CA THR A 330 0.45 2.68 8.77
C THR A 330 1.58 1.93 9.46
N LEU A 331 2.49 1.30 8.70
CA LEU A 331 3.67 0.66 9.29
C LEU A 331 4.58 1.69 9.98
N ALA A 332 4.83 2.85 9.37
CA ALA A 332 5.62 3.91 9.97
C ALA A 332 5.02 4.41 11.31
N GLN A 333 3.69 4.54 11.36
CA GLN A 333 2.98 4.92 12.59
C GLN A 333 3.06 3.82 13.66
N CYS A 334 2.86 2.56 13.29
CA CYS A 334 3.02 1.43 14.21
C CYS A 334 4.44 1.34 14.78
N LEU A 335 5.47 1.57 13.95
CA LEU A 335 6.85 1.61 14.40
C LEU A 335 7.08 2.73 15.42
N THR A 336 6.60 3.95 15.14
CA THR A 336 6.71 5.08 16.07
C THR A 336 6.06 4.77 17.43
N ARG A 337 4.91 4.07 17.44
CA ARG A 337 4.24 3.65 18.67
C ARG A 337 4.99 2.56 19.44
N ILE A 338 5.59 1.61 18.73
CA ILE A 338 6.46 0.58 19.34
C ILE A 338 7.66 1.24 20.00
N GLU A 339 8.28 2.22 19.33
CA GLU A 339 9.39 3.01 19.88
C GLU A 339 8.97 3.85 21.10
N ALA A 340 7.71 4.28 21.15
CA ALA A 340 7.11 4.97 22.30
C ALA A 340 6.69 4.03 23.45
N GLY A 341 6.95 2.73 23.35
CA GLY A 341 6.71 1.75 24.43
C GLY A 341 5.45 0.88 24.25
N GLU A 342 4.74 0.97 23.12
CA GLU A 342 3.60 0.09 22.83
C GLU A 342 4.05 -1.28 22.27
N HIS A 343 4.83 -2.03 23.07
CA HIS A 343 5.42 -3.31 22.67
C HIS A 343 4.38 -4.39 22.29
N GLY A 344 3.12 -4.25 22.71
CA GLY A 344 2.03 -5.17 22.34
C GLY A 344 1.73 -5.22 20.83
N LEU A 345 2.16 -4.20 20.06
CA LEU A 345 2.02 -4.19 18.60
C LEU A 345 3.09 -5.00 17.88
N LEU A 346 4.21 -5.31 18.57
CA LEU A 346 5.41 -5.83 17.95
C LEU A 346 5.17 -7.17 17.23
N GLU A 347 4.53 -8.13 17.90
CA GLU A 347 4.32 -9.48 17.34
C GLU A 347 3.58 -9.42 16.01
N GLY A 348 2.47 -8.66 15.97
CA GLY A 348 1.70 -8.51 14.74
C GLY A 348 2.44 -7.77 13.64
N VAL A 349 3.17 -6.70 13.98
CA VAL A 349 4.02 -6.00 13.00
C VAL A 349 5.08 -6.95 12.43
N LEU A 350 5.75 -7.74 13.27
CA LEU A 350 6.75 -8.73 12.83
C LEU A 350 6.13 -9.80 11.92
N ASN A 351 4.94 -10.29 12.24
CA ASN A 351 4.21 -11.25 11.40
C ASN A 351 3.90 -10.72 10.00
N VAL A 352 3.57 -9.43 9.89
CA VAL A 352 3.30 -8.77 8.60
C VAL A 352 4.58 -8.51 7.81
N VAL A 353 5.59 -7.89 8.43
CA VAL A 353 6.82 -7.53 7.70
C VAL A 353 7.62 -8.76 7.30
N ALA A 354 7.56 -9.87 8.06
CA ALA A 354 8.18 -11.14 7.69
C ALA A 354 7.70 -11.68 6.34
N GLN A 355 6.51 -11.31 5.88
CA GLN A 355 5.93 -11.80 4.62
C GLN A 355 6.30 -10.94 3.40
N ARG A 356 6.96 -9.78 3.60
CA ARG A 356 7.39 -8.84 2.56
C ARG A 356 8.62 -9.35 1.80
N HIS A 357 8.38 -10.20 0.81
CA HIS A 357 9.43 -10.97 0.14
C HIS A 357 9.97 -10.36 -1.17
N THR A 358 9.36 -9.29 -1.68
CA THR A 358 9.86 -8.58 -2.87
C THR A 358 11.21 -7.94 -2.54
N PRO A 359 12.11 -7.70 -3.51
CA PRO A 359 13.42 -7.10 -3.22
C PRO A 359 13.32 -5.80 -2.38
N HIS A 360 12.43 -4.89 -2.76
CA HIS A 360 12.15 -3.67 -1.99
C HIS A 360 11.57 -3.96 -0.60
N GLY A 361 10.60 -4.89 -0.51
CA GLY A 361 9.99 -5.28 0.76
C GLY A 361 10.98 -5.88 1.75
N VAL A 362 11.93 -6.69 1.26
CA VAL A 362 13.00 -7.29 2.07
C VAL A 362 13.95 -6.22 2.55
N PHE A 363 14.41 -5.32 1.68
CA PHE A 363 15.27 -4.20 2.06
C PHE A 363 14.64 -3.35 3.17
N TYR A 364 13.38 -2.95 2.98
CA TYR A 364 12.64 -2.15 3.97
C TYR A 364 12.51 -2.90 5.30
N THR A 365 12.21 -4.20 5.25
CA THR A 365 12.07 -5.03 6.44
C THR A 365 13.39 -5.15 7.20
N LEU A 366 14.52 -5.44 6.52
CA LEU A 366 15.82 -5.51 7.17
C LEU A 366 16.21 -4.18 7.84
N SER A 367 15.96 -3.06 7.16
CA SER A 367 16.20 -1.72 7.71
C SER A 367 15.34 -1.44 8.94
N THR A 368 14.07 -1.85 8.90
CA THR A 368 13.13 -1.75 10.03
C THR A 368 13.57 -2.58 11.22
N LEU A 369 13.95 -3.85 10.99
CA LEU A 369 14.45 -4.73 12.04
C LEU A 369 15.74 -4.17 12.67
N LEU A 370 16.66 -3.64 11.87
CA LEU A 370 17.86 -3.00 12.40
C LEU A 370 17.52 -1.77 13.26
N ARG A 371 16.58 -0.92 12.82
CA ARG A 371 16.14 0.26 13.58
C ARG A 371 15.63 -0.15 14.97
N LEU A 372 14.76 -1.15 15.04
CA LEU A 372 14.25 -1.70 16.31
C LEU A 372 15.37 -2.36 17.15
N ALA A 373 16.29 -3.08 16.51
CA ALA A 373 17.39 -3.74 17.21
C ALA A 373 18.37 -2.74 17.84
N LYS A 374 18.62 -1.59 17.20
CA LYS A 374 19.45 -0.52 17.77
C LYS A 374 18.88 0.06 19.06
N GLN A 375 17.58 -0.06 19.28
CA GLN A 375 16.90 0.34 20.52
C GLN A 375 16.81 -0.81 21.55
N GLY A 376 17.37 -1.98 21.25
CA GLY A 376 17.32 -3.14 22.15
C GLY A 376 15.95 -3.84 22.21
N ILE A 377 15.02 -3.51 21.31
CA ILE A 377 13.65 -4.03 21.35
C ILE A 377 13.64 -5.50 20.90
N ALA A 378 13.34 -6.41 21.82
CA ALA A 378 13.02 -7.82 21.55
C ALA A 378 13.94 -8.53 20.54
N LEU A 379 15.26 -8.43 20.74
CA LEU A 379 16.30 -8.89 19.80
C LEU A 379 16.12 -10.34 19.30
N ASN A 380 15.61 -11.25 20.14
CA ASN A 380 15.33 -12.62 19.73
C ASN A 380 14.16 -12.71 18.71
N ALA A 381 13.08 -11.96 18.94
CA ALA A 381 11.93 -11.91 18.03
C ALA A 381 12.30 -11.26 16.69
N LEU A 382 13.15 -10.21 16.70
CA LEU A 382 13.65 -9.59 15.47
C LEU A 382 14.48 -10.57 14.63
N TRP A 383 15.33 -11.37 15.26
CA TRP A 383 16.09 -12.40 14.55
C TRP A 383 15.18 -13.48 13.96
N GLN A 384 14.16 -13.90 14.72
CA GLN A 384 13.17 -14.85 14.21
C GLN A 384 12.40 -14.29 13.01
N CYS A 385 12.00 -13.02 13.06
CA CYS A 385 11.38 -12.32 11.93
C CYS A 385 12.29 -12.31 10.69
N ARG A 386 13.59 -12.05 10.86
CA ARG A 386 14.58 -12.12 9.78
C ARG A 386 14.67 -13.53 9.17
N ARG A 387 14.62 -14.59 10.00
CA ARG A 387 14.60 -15.98 9.50
C ARG A 387 13.35 -16.26 8.67
N SER A 388 12.18 -15.83 9.15
CA SER A 388 10.92 -15.96 8.40
C SER A 388 10.98 -15.19 7.07
N LEU A 389 11.51 -13.96 7.07
CA LEU A 389 11.71 -13.15 5.87
C LEU A 389 12.56 -13.88 4.82
N SER A 390 13.68 -14.46 5.24
CA SER A 390 14.56 -15.23 4.35
C SER A 390 13.87 -16.49 3.81
N GLY A 391 13.10 -17.20 4.65
CA GLY A 391 12.28 -18.34 4.24
C GLY A 391 11.25 -17.98 3.16
N TRP A 392 10.51 -16.90 3.37
CA TRP A 392 9.50 -16.40 2.42
C TRP A 392 10.10 -15.90 1.10
N GLN A 393 11.26 -15.25 1.13
CA GLN A 393 11.94 -14.81 -0.09
C GLN A 393 12.32 -16.02 -0.97
N ARG A 394 12.87 -17.08 -0.37
CA ARG A 394 13.28 -18.30 -1.08
C ARG A 394 12.13 -19.08 -1.71
N LEU A 395 10.93 -18.99 -1.15
CA LEU A 395 9.76 -19.70 -1.69
C LEU A 395 9.20 -19.07 -2.98
N GLY A 396 9.60 -17.85 -3.33
CA GLY A 396 9.67 -17.28 -4.69
C GLY A 396 8.47 -17.36 -5.66
N GLY A 397 7.32 -17.97 -5.31
CA GLY A 397 6.20 -18.20 -6.24
C GLY A 397 5.14 -19.22 -5.78
N ARG A 398 5.45 -20.11 -4.82
CA ARG A 398 4.49 -21.14 -4.31
C ARG A 398 3.49 -20.61 -3.25
N LYS A 399 3.29 -19.29 -3.21
CA LYS A 399 2.81 -18.53 -2.04
C LYS A 399 1.29 -18.49 -1.88
N ARG A 400 0.54 -18.60 -2.97
CA ARG A 400 -0.94 -18.53 -2.92
C ARG A 400 -1.58 -19.71 -2.16
N LYS A 401 -0.83 -20.74 -1.76
CA LYS A 401 -1.35 -21.98 -1.16
C LYS A 401 -0.92 -22.25 0.29
N ARG A 402 -0.01 -21.49 0.91
CA ARG A 402 0.51 -21.80 2.26
C ARG A 402 0.42 -20.61 3.21
N LEU A 403 -0.12 -20.87 4.39
CA LEU A 403 -0.29 -19.90 5.48
C LEU A 403 0.94 -19.79 6.39
N SER A 404 1.82 -20.80 6.43
CA SER A 404 2.97 -20.86 7.34
C SER A 404 4.21 -21.52 6.70
N LEU A 405 5.38 -21.18 7.26
CA LEU A 405 6.67 -21.81 6.92
C LEU A 405 6.87 -23.10 7.72
N THR A 406 7.44 -24.13 7.07
CA THR A 406 7.80 -25.38 7.74
C THR A 406 9.18 -25.29 8.38
N HIS A 407 9.50 -26.20 9.30
CA HIS A 407 10.83 -26.29 9.90
C HIS A 407 11.95 -26.46 8.85
N GLN A 408 11.68 -27.19 7.75
CA GLN A 408 12.64 -27.32 6.65
C GLN A 408 12.91 -26.01 5.92
N ASP A 409 11.92 -25.12 5.83
CA ASP A 409 12.08 -23.81 5.19
C ASP A 409 13.03 -22.92 6.01
N TYR A 410 12.89 -22.94 7.33
CA TYR A 410 13.82 -22.27 8.25
C TYR A 410 15.25 -22.82 8.12
N GLN A 411 15.42 -24.15 8.11
CA GLN A 411 16.74 -24.75 7.93
C GLN A 411 17.40 -24.38 6.60
N ARG A 412 16.62 -24.22 5.52
CA ARG A 412 17.14 -23.75 4.22
C ARG A 412 17.51 -22.27 4.26
N ALA A 413 16.71 -21.45 4.94
CA ALA A 413 17.01 -20.05 5.17
C ALA A 413 18.33 -19.86 5.94
N ASP A 414 18.56 -20.69 6.96
CA ASP A 414 19.74 -20.60 7.83
C ASP A 414 21.03 -21.09 7.18
N LYS A 415 20.98 -21.78 6.03
CA LYS A 415 22.16 -22.37 5.36
C LYS A 415 22.81 -21.49 4.30
N ARG A 416 22.24 -20.34 3.96
CA ARG A 416 22.74 -19.45 2.90
C ARG A 416 22.56 -17.98 3.29
N TRP A 417 23.52 -17.16 2.93
CA TRP A 417 23.48 -15.70 3.10
C TRP A 417 23.51 -15.06 1.70
N ALA A 418 22.33 -14.91 1.11
CA ALA A 418 22.17 -14.49 -0.28
C ALA A 418 20.80 -13.81 -0.46
N TRP A 419 20.73 -12.53 -0.09
CA TRP A 419 19.53 -11.74 -0.24
C TRP A 419 19.32 -11.30 -1.68
N GLN A 420 18.07 -11.29 -2.14
CA GLN A 420 17.68 -10.58 -3.36
C GLN A 420 17.22 -9.18 -2.96
N LEU A 421 17.98 -8.15 -3.34
CA LEU A 421 17.77 -6.75 -2.96
C LEU A 421 17.68 -5.86 -4.20
N PRO A 422 17.13 -4.65 -4.11
CA PRO A 422 17.17 -3.68 -5.20
C PRO A 422 18.61 -3.35 -5.56
N VAL A 423 18.91 -3.21 -6.86
CA VAL A 423 20.29 -3.06 -7.38
C VAL A 423 21.01 -1.85 -6.76
N ASP A 424 20.28 -0.77 -6.51
CA ASP A 424 20.76 0.48 -5.90
C ASP A 424 20.92 0.40 -4.37
N ARG A 425 20.34 -0.61 -3.72
CA ARG A 425 20.30 -0.75 -2.24
C ARG A 425 20.96 -2.03 -1.70
N VAL A 426 21.68 -2.77 -2.56
CA VAL A 426 22.34 -4.03 -2.17
C VAL A 426 23.27 -3.83 -0.97
N GLU A 427 24.11 -2.80 -1.02
CA GLU A 427 25.11 -2.54 0.03
C GLU A 427 24.47 -2.22 1.38
N GLU A 428 23.44 -1.35 1.36
CA GLU A 428 22.69 -0.96 2.55
C GLU A 428 21.94 -2.15 3.15
N GLY A 429 21.34 -3.01 2.33
CA GLY A 429 20.59 -4.18 2.81
C GLY A 429 21.50 -5.25 3.44
N PHE A 430 22.66 -5.56 2.83
CA PHE A 430 23.62 -6.47 3.45
C PHE A 430 24.24 -5.88 4.73
N SER A 431 24.50 -4.58 4.75
CA SER A 431 24.93 -3.88 5.95
C SER A 431 23.87 -3.99 7.06
N ALA A 432 22.60 -3.81 6.73
CA ALA A 432 21.51 -3.91 7.69
C ALA A 432 21.42 -5.31 8.33
N ASP A 433 21.51 -6.37 7.52
CA ASP A 433 21.47 -7.76 8.00
C ASP A 433 22.67 -8.11 8.90
N LEU A 434 23.88 -7.65 8.57
CA LEU A 434 25.07 -7.89 9.38
C LEU A 434 25.01 -7.18 10.73
N HIS A 435 24.60 -5.91 10.75
CA HIS A 435 24.42 -5.18 12.01
C HIS A 435 23.31 -5.80 12.86
N LEU A 436 22.21 -6.23 12.24
CA LEU A 436 21.14 -6.94 12.92
C LEU A 436 21.66 -8.23 13.58
N TRP A 437 22.40 -9.05 12.83
CA TRP A 437 23.02 -10.27 13.37
C TRP A 437 23.94 -9.97 14.57
N ALA A 438 24.80 -8.96 14.44
CA ALA A 438 25.76 -8.59 15.48
C ALA A 438 25.08 -8.10 16.77
N LEU A 439 23.92 -7.45 16.67
CA LEU A 439 23.11 -7.05 17.83
C LEU A 439 22.35 -8.24 18.43
N CYS A 440 21.87 -9.16 17.60
CA CYS A 440 21.07 -10.31 18.04
C CYS A 440 21.89 -11.49 18.58
N ILE A 441 23.19 -11.59 18.27
CA ILE A 441 24.02 -12.76 18.57
C ILE A 441 24.06 -13.13 20.06
N SER A 442 24.08 -12.16 20.97
CA SER A 442 24.11 -12.43 22.42
C SER A 442 22.74 -12.88 22.98
N HIS A 443 21.65 -12.67 22.23
CA HIS A 443 20.28 -12.87 22.70
C HIS A 443 19.53 -14.01 22.00
N SER A 444 20.04 -14.52 20.87
CA SER A 444 19.39 -15.57 20.09
C SER A 444 20.33 -16.74 19.81
N SER A 445 19.93 -17.95 20.20
CA SER A 445 20.66 -19.19 19.88
C SER A 445 20.76 -19.42 18.38
N ASP A 446 19.71 -19.07 17.63
CA ASP A 446 19.69 -19.19 16.17
C ASP A 446 20.65 -18.20 15.52
N ALA A 447 20.78 -16.97 16.05
CA ALA A 447 21.76 -16.00 15.56
C ALA A 447 23.20 -16.48 15.79
N ARG A 448 23.47 -17.09 16.96
CA ARG A 448 24.77 -17.75 17.24
C ARG A 448 25.06 -18.88 16.27
N ALA A 449 24.09 -19.76 16.03
CA ALA A 449 24.24 -20.86 15.08
C ALA A 449 24.49 -20.35 13.65
N TYR A 450 23.85 -19.25 13.27
CA TYR A 450 24.01 -18.65 11.93
C TYR A 450 25.41 -18.09 11.66
N ARG A 451 26.24 -17.86 12.70
CA ARG A 451 27.66 -17.50 12.56
C ARG A 451 28.40 -18.46 11.62
N LYS A 452 28.11 -19.77 11.69
CA LYS A 452 28.72 -20.78 10.83
C LYS A 452 28.39 -20.54 9.35
N THR A 453 27.17 -20.12 9.06
CA THR A 453 26.73 -19.77 7.71
C THR A 453 27.38 -18.49 7.22
N LEU A 454 27.42 -17.44 8.05
CA LEU A 454 28.11 -16.20 7.70
C LEU A 454 29.60 -16.43 7.45
N LEU A 455 30.28 -17.21 8.31
CA LEU A 455 31.70 -17.53 8.14
C LEU A 455 31.98 -18.26 6.82
N LYS A 456 31.11 -19.19 6.42
CA LYS A 456 31.23 -19.91 5.14
C LYS A 456 30.93 -19.01 3.95
N GLU A 457 29.84 -18.26 3.98
CA GLU A 457 29.35 -17.50 2.83
C GLU A 457 30.17 -16.22 2.61
N ALA A 458 30.68 -15.60 3.67
CA ALA A 458 31.55 -14.42 3.60
C ALA A 458 32.95 -14.72 3.04
N GLN A 459 33.35 -15.99 2.88
CA GLN A 459 34.56 -16.36 2.13
C GLN A 459 34.39 -16.11 0.61
N LYS A 460 33.15 -16.00 0.12
CA LYS A 460 32.90 -15.65 -1.30
C LYS A 460 33.21 -14.18 -1.54
N ARG A 461 33.85 -13.90 -2.69
CA ARG A 461 34.31 -12.56 -3.10
C ARG A 461 33.29 -11.44 -2.85
N ASP A 462 32.06 -11.59 -3.33
CA ASP A 462 31.05 -10.52 -3.25
C ASP A 462 30.56 -10.29 -1.82
N CYS A 463 30.42 -11.36 -1.04
CA CYS A 463 29.99 -11.31 0.36
C CYS A 463 31.08 -10.76 1.28
N LEU A 464 32.35 -11.06 0.99
CA LEU A 464 33.51 -10.59 1.76
C LEU A 464 33.56 -9.06 1.80
N VAL A 465 33.31 -8.39 0.67
CA VAL A 465 33.32 -6.93 0.56
C VAL A 465 32.34 -6.29 1.54
N HIS A 466 31.10 -6.82 1.60
CA HIS A 466 30.08 -6.30 2.50
C HIS A 466 30.48 -6.44 3.97
N LEU A 467 31.03 -7.60 4.35
CA LEU A 467 31.52 -7.85 5.71
C LEU A 467 32.68 -6.91 6.08
N LEU A 468 33.70 -6.81 5.22
CA LEU A 468 34.87 -5.97 5.49
C LEU A 468 34.48 -4.50 5.64
N ARG A 469 33.54 -4.03 4.84
CA ARG A 469 33.09 -2.63 4.91
C ARG A 469 32.46 -2.30 6.26
N VAL A 470 31.60 -3.17 6.78
CA VAL A 470 30.95 -2.92 8.09
C VAL A 470 31.90 -3.17 9.27
N ALA A 471 32.79 -4.15 9.16
CA ALA A 471 33.73 -4.50 10.23
C ALA A 471 34.88 -3.49 10.38
N THR A 472 35.22 -2.74 9.32
CA THR A 472 36.33 -1.77 9.34
C THR A 472 35.90 -0.33 9.63
N VAL A 473 34.65 -0.09 10.05
CA VAL A 473 34.21 1.23 10.55
C VAL A 473 34.90 1.54 11.88
N GLU A 474 35.17 2.83 12.15
CA GLU A 474 35.96 3.28 13.32
C GLU A 474 35.35 2.87 14.67
N GLN A 475 34.03 2.65 14.71
CA GLN A 475 33.29 2.11 15.86
C GLN A 475 32.48 0.87 15.44
N GLY A 476 33.12 -0.05 14.71
CA GLY A 476 32.50 -1.32 14.31
C GLY A 476 32.08 -2.17 15.51
N LEU A 477 30.96 -2.88 15.38
CA LEU A 477 30.49 -3.80 16.43
C LEU A 477 31.51 -4.95 16.62
N PRO A 478 31.90 -5.30 17.87
CA PRO A 478 32.92 -6.32 18.12
C PRO A 478 32.67 -7.66 17.43
N ALA A 479 31.42 -8.12 17.40
CA ALA A 479 31.04 -9.37 16.73
C ALA A 479 31.32 -9.36 15.21
N LEU A 480 31.24 -8.20 14.56
CA LEU A 480 31.56 -8.06 13.13
C LEU A 480 33.07 -8.05 12.90
N VAL A 481 33.84 -7.42 13.79
CA VAL A 481 35.31 -7.42 13.76
C VAL A 481 35.84 -8.84 13.96
N GLU A 482 35.27 -9.58 14.90
CA GLU A 482 35.61 -10.98 15.16
C GLU A 482 35.27 -11.86 13.95
N LEU A 483 34.04 -11.75 13.42
CA LEU A 483 33.63 -12.50 12.23
C LEU A 483 34.53 -12.22 11.02
N ALA A 484 34.87 -10.95 10.78
CA ALA A 484 35.77 -10.57 9.69
C ALA A 484 37.16 -11.17 9.89
N THR A 485 37.72 -11.09 11.09
CA THR A 485 39.02 -11.70 11.43
C THR A 485 38.99 -13.21 11.16
N ASP A 486 37.97 -13.92 11.62
CA ASP A 486 37.82 -15.36 11.42
C ASP A 486 37.72 -15.76 9.94
N VAL A 487 36.98 -14.98 9.14
CA VAL A 487 36.86 -15.23 7.69
C VAL A 487 38.22 -15.06 7.01
N LEU A 488 38.98 -14.03 7.35
CA LEU A 488 40.31 -13.80 6.77
C LEU A 488 41.32 -14.87 7.21
N VAL A 489 41.24 -15.36 8.46
CA VAL A 489 42.04 -16.49 8.94
C VAL A 489 41.70 -17.78 8.18
N ALA A 490 40.41 -18.05 7.96
CA ALA A 490 39.98 -19.22 7.20
C ALA A 490 40.50 -19.18 5.75
N LEU A 491 40.39 -18.03 5.07
CA LEU A 491 40.94 -17.83 3.73
C LEU A 491 42.47 -18.00 3.70
N TYR A 492 43.16 -17.59 4.76
CA TYR A 492 44.60 -17.82 4.91
C TYR A 492 44.97 -19.29 5.03
N GLY A 493 44.26 -20.04 5.87
CA GLY A 493 44.48 -21.48 6.01
C GLY A 493 44.23 -22.28 4.74
N GLN A 494 43.34 -21.81 3.86
CA GLN A 494 43.02 -22.46 2.58
C GLN A 494 43.98 -22.10 1.44
N GLY A 495 44.88 -21.11 1.63
CA GLY A 495 45.80 -20.67 0.59
C GLY A 495 45.15 -19.88 -0.56
N GLU A 496 43.93 -19.37 -0.39
CA GLU A 496 43.15 -18.74 -1.47
C GLU A 496 43.51 -17.26 -1.76
N TRP A 497 44.37 -16.65 -0.94
CA TRP A 497 44.79 -15.24 -1.10
C TRP A 497 45.29 -14.83 -2.49
N PRO A 498 46.06 -15.65 -3.24
CA PRO A 498 46.57 -15.25 -4.55
C PRO A 498 45.50 -15.11 -5.64
N ARG A 499 44.24 -15.48 -5.38
CA ARG A 499 43.16 -15.48 -6.38
C ARG A 499 42.00 -14.52 -6.08
N LEU A 500 41.97 -13.95 -4.87
CA LEU A 500 40.94 -13.00 -4.44
C LEU A 500 41.34 -11.56 -4.79
N SER A 501 40.92 -11.08 -5.96
CA SER A 501 40.87 -9.63 -6.22
C SER A 501 39.52 -9.09 -5.75
N LEU A 502 39.48 -7.90 -5.13
CA LEU A 502 38.21 -7.20 -4.91
C LEU A 502 37.76 -6.57 -6.25
N PRO A 503 36.46 -6.40 -6.51
CA PRO A 503 36.01 -5.59 -7.65
C PRO A 503 36.65 -4.19 -7.61
N ASN A 504 37.01 -3.61 -8.76
CA ASN A 504 37.72 -2.32 -8.82
C ASN A 504 36.95 -1.19 -8.09
N SER A 505 35.62 -1.18 -8.18
CA SER A 505 34.74 -0.24 -7.46
C SER A 505 34.79 -0.39 -5.93
N GLN A 506 35.32 -1.51 -5.43
CA GLN A 506 35.31 -1.90 -4.02
C GLN A 506 36.72 -2.00 -3.41
N ALA A 507 37.77 -1.80 -4.22
CA ALA A 507 39.16 -1.92 -3.80
C ALA A 507 39.56 -0.92 -2.69
N GLY A 508 38.79 0.16 -2.52
CA GLY A 508 38.98 1.14 -1.45
C GLY A 508 38.80 0.56 -0.04
N VAL A 509 37.97 -0.48 0.14
CA VAL A 509 37.72 -1.12 1.46
C VAL A 509 39.01 -1.66 2.06
N ALA A 510 39.93 -2.14 1.22
CA ALA A 510 41.18 -2.73 1.67
C ALA A 510 42.11 -1.73 2.40
N ARG A 511 41.95 -0.42 2.17
CA ARG A 511 42.69 0.63 2.91
C ARG A 511 42.33 0.68 4.39
N TYR A 512 41.17 0.16 4.77
CA TYR A 512 40.67 0.17 6.15
C TYR A 512 40.94 -1.12 6.91
N LEU A 513 41.44 -2.17 6.24
CA LEU A 513 41.85 -3.44 6.88
C LEU A 513 42.81 -3.28 8.07
N PRO A 514 43.77 -2.32 8.08
CA PRO A 514 44.59 -2.05 9.26
C PRO A 514 43.81 -1.75 10.55
N ARG A 515 42.54 -1.36 10.47
CA ARG A 515 41.70 -1.16 11.66
C ARG A 515 41.40 -2.47 12.38
N LEU A 516 41.32 -3.59 11.66
CA LEU A 516 41.14 -4.92 12.28
C LEU A 516 42.34 -5.32 13.14
N LEU A 517 43.55 -4.88 12.78
CA LEU A 517 44.77 -5.10 13.57
C LEU A 517 44.80 -4.30 14.89
N ARG A 518 43.86 -3.38 15.11
CA ARG A 518 43.71 -2.64 16.37
C ARG A 518 42.77 -3.34 17.35
N ALA A 519 42.13 -4.44 16.96
CA ALA A 519 41.32 -5.25 17.86
C ALA A 519 42.18 -5.75 19.04
N ARG A 520 41.62 -5.74 20.24
CA ARG A 520 42.31 -6.27 21.43
C ARG A 520 42.45 -7.79 21.32
N ASP A 521 43.57 -8.32 21.80
CA ASP A 521 43.81 -9.75 22.00
C ASP A 521 43.91 -10.62 20.72
N LEU A 522 44.48 -10.07 19.63
CA LEU A 522 44.78 -10.87 18.43
C LEU A 522 45.89 -11.89 18.70
N THR A 523 45.67 -13.13 18.27
CA THR A 523 46.71 -14.17 18.30
C THR A 523 47.77 -13.92 17.21
N PRO A 524 48.98 -14.52 17.33
CA PRO A 524 50.01 -14.40 16.30
C PRO A 524 49.55 -14.90 14.91
N SER A 525 48.72 -15.95 14.86
CA SER A 525 48.16 -16.49 13.61
C SER A 525 47.12 -15.54 12.99
N GLN A 526 46.25 -14.94 13.80
CA GLN A 526 45.30 -13.92 13.36
C GLN A 526 46.04 -12.68 12.82
N THR A 527 47.05 -12.20 13.54
CA THR A 527 47.87 -11.06 13.11
C THR A 527 48.54 -11.35 11.75
N THR A 528 49.09 -12.55 11.58
CA THR A 528 49.72 -12.98 10.33
C THR A 528 48.70 -13.04 9.19
N ALA A 529 47.52 -13.61 9.41
CA ALA A 529 46.47 -13.69 8.40
C ALA A 529 45.98 -12.31 7.97
N LEU A 530 45.76 -11.39 8.92
CA LEU A 530 45.34 -10.01 8.65
C LEU A 530 46.41 -9.20 7.89
N LEU A 531 47.69 -9.37 8.23
CA LEU A 531 48.78 -8.74 7.48
C LEU A 531 48.87 -9.28 6.04
N ASN A 532 48.69 -10.59 5.85
CA ASN A 532 48.59 -11.19 4.52
C ASN A 532 47.35 -10.68 3.76
N ALA A 533 46.24 -10.45 4.46
CA ALA A 533 45.05 -9.85 3.87
C ALA A 533 45.32 -8.45 3.31
N ILE A 534 46.01 -7.61 4.09
CA ILE A 534 46.43 -6.27 3.66
C ILE A 534 47.34 -6.38 2.42
N ALA A 535 48.32 -7.28 2.44
CA ALA A 535 49.25 -7.48 1.34
C ALA A 535 48.58 -7.92 0.03
N ASN A 536 47.52 -8.72 0.10
CA ASN A 536 46.85 -9.24 -1.09
C ASN A 536 45.71 -8.34 -1.58
N LEU A 537 44.94 -7.72 -0.67
CA LEU A 537 43.73 -6.97 -1.03
C LEU A 537 43.97 -5.46 -1.25
N ALA A 538 44.97 -4.85 -0.61
CA ALA A 538 45.18 -3.41 -0.73
C ALA A 538 45.56 -3.00 -2.16
N PRO A 539 45.26 -1.80 -2.65
CA PRO A 539 45.87 -1.33 -3.90
C PRO A 539 47.40 -1.26 -3.75
N TRP A 540 48.15 -1.70 -4.78
CA TRP A 540 49.63 -1.73 -4.74
C TRP A 540 50.22 -0.37 -4.36
N ILE A 541 49.69 0.71 -4.95
CA ILE A 541 50.13 2.10 -4.69
C ILE A 541 50.07 2.46 -3.19
N SER A 542 49.06 1.97 -2.48
CA SER A 542 48.90 2.23 -1.03
C SER A 542 49.61 1.21 -0.14
N LEU A 543 50.02 0.06 -0.68
CA LEU A 543 50.53 -1.05 0.13
C LEU A 543 51.81 -0.71 0.90
N PRO A 544 52.86 -0.10 0.29
CA PRO A 544 54.07 0.28 1.02
C PRO A 544 53.79 1.16 2.24
N ALA A 545 52.89 2.14 2.08
CA ALA A 545 52.46 3.02 3.16
C ALA A 545 51.73 2.29 4.29
N LEU A 546 50.78 1.41 3.94
CA LEU A 546 50.02 0.63 4.91
C LEU A 546 50.94 -0.30 5.72
N LEU A 547 51.90 -0.97 5.06
CA LEU A 547 52.87 -1.84 5.73
C LEU A 547 53.89 -1.04 6.55
N ALA A 548 54.32 0.14 6.08
CA ALA A 548 55.18 1.03 6.86
C ALA A 548 54.49 1.48 8.16
N HIS A 549 53.21 1.82 8.09
CA HIS A 549 52.42 2.10 9.29
C HIS A 549 52.33 0.85 10.18
N GLN A 550 52.14 -0.36 9.64
CA GLN A 550 52.09 -1.57 10.45
C GLN A 550 53.43 -1.97 11.09
N LEU A 551 54.57 -1.62 10.49
CA LEU A 551 55.89 -1.84 11.11
C LEU A 551 56.03 -1.14 12.47
N ALA A 552 55.34 -0.02 12.67
CA ALA A 552 55.35 0.73 13.93
C ALA A 552 54.57 0.02 15.06
N TYR A 553 53.55 -0.79 14.74
CA TYR A 553 52.68 -1.41 15.74
C TYR A 553 52.85 -2.93 15.83
N ASN A 554 53.25 -3.59 14.73
CA ASN A 554 53.35 -5.03 14.56
C ASN A 554 54.70 -5.41 13.92
N SER A 555 55.80 -4.92 14.49
CA SER A 555 57.12 -4.90 13.84
C SER A 555 57.64 -6.27 13.39
N GLY A 556 57.63 -7.28 14.26
CA GLY A 556 58.12 -8.63 13.95
C GLY A 556 57.36 -9.30 12.79
N PRO A 557 56.05 -9.52 12.92
CA PRO A 557 55.24 -10.13 11.85
C PRO A 557 55.25 -9.33 10.54
N THR A 558 55.25 -8.00 10.62
CA THR A 558 55.27 -7.14 9.42
C THR A 558 56.61 -7.23 8.69
N ARG A 559 57.74 -7.29 9.41
CA ARG A 559 59.07 -7.51 8.79
C ARG A 559 59.15 -8.87 8.10
N ALA A 560 58.67 -9.91 8.76
CA ALA A 560 58.64 -11.26 8.18
C ALA A 560 57.84 -11.25 6.87
N LEU A 561 56.65 -10.63 6.86
CA LEU A 561 55.84 -10.48 5.65
C LEU A 561 56.56 -9.70 4.55
N LEU A 562 57.16 -8.54 4.86
CA LEU A 562 57.88 -7.74 3.87
C LEU A 562 59.06 -8.50 3.24
N MET A 563 59.79 -9.30 4.04
CA MET A 563 60.85 -10.19 3.55
C MET A 563 60.30 -11.29 2.65
N THR A 564 59.14 -11.86 2.98
CA THR A 564 58.46 -12.85 2.14
C THR A 564 57.98 -12.24 0.82
N LEU A 565 57.42 -11.03 0.85
CA LEU A 565 56.92 -10.34 -0.34
C LEU A 565 58.05 -9.92 -1.29
N SER A 566 59.19 -9.44 -0.77
CA SER A 566 60.34 -9.03 -1.60
C SER A 566 60.97 -10.19 -2.37
N ARG A 567 60.76 -11.43 -1.90
CA ARG A 567 61.25 -12.67 -2.50
C ARG A 567 60.26 -13.36 -3.44
N GLN A 568 59.07 -12.79 -3.66
CA GLN A 568 58.09 -13.35 -4.58
C GLN A 568 58.62 -13.36 -6.03
N PRO A 569 58.18 -14.32 -6.87
CA PRO A 569 58.57 -14.38 -8.28
C PRO A 569 58.01 -13.18 -9.06
N ASP A 570 58.64 -12.84 -10.19
CA ASP A 570 58.23 -11.70 -11.02
C ASP A 570 56.77 -11.78 -11.49
N GLU A 571 56.27 -13.00 -11.72
CA GLU A 571 54.88 -13.27 -12.08
C GLU A 571 53.90 -12.75 -11.03
N TRP A 572 54.23 -12.88 -9.74
CA TRP A 572 53.40 -12.35 -8.65
C TRP A 572 53.28 -10.83 -8.75
N PHE A 573 54.39 -10.12 -9.04
CA PHE A 573 54.38 -8.66 -9.21
C PHE A 573 53.62 -8.23 -10.46
N ARG A 574 53.77 -8.96 -11.57
CA ARG A 574 53.01 -8.71 -12.82
C ARG A 574 51.51 -8.84 -12.61
N TRP A 575 51.08 -9.82 -11.81
CA TRP A 575 49.67 -9.96 -11.43
C TRP A 575 49.21 -8.86 -10.46
N ARG A 576 50.07 -8.49 -9.51
CA ARG A 576 49.71 -7.60 -8.40
C ARG A 576 49.67 -6.12 -8.74
N MET A 577 50.54 -5.68 -9.64
CA MET A 577 50.70 -4.28 -10.04
C MET A 577 49.85 -3.98 -11.28
N SER A 578 49.19 -2.83 -11.30
CA SER A 578 48.44 -2.36 -12.47
C SER A 578 49.37 -1.95 -13.61
N GLY A 579 48.92 -2.15 -14.86
CA GLY A 579 49.56 -1.53 -16.04
C GLY A 579 50.77 -2.26 -16.62
N PHE A 580 50.83 -3.59 -16.52
CA PHE A 580 51.88 -4.43 -17.11
C PHE A 580 53.30 -3.97 -16.76
N PRO A 581 53.72 -4.12 -15.48
CA PRO A 581 55.02 -3.62 -15.03
C PRO A 581 56.18 -4.29 -15.78
N ASN A 582 57.17 -3.51 -16.19
CA ASN A 582 58.41 -4.02 -16.77
C ASN A 582 59.36 -4.53 -15.66
N SER A 583 60.44 -5.22 -16.05
CA SER A 583 61.40 -5.82 -15.10
C SER A 583 62.08 -4.80 -14.19
N GLN A 584 62.28 -3.56 -14.65
CA GLN A 584 62.86 -2.48 -13.83
C GLN A 584 61.89 -2.06 -12.73
N THR A 585 60.60 -1.89 -13.06
CA THR A 585 59.55 -1.55 -12.09
C THR A 585 59.39 -2.65 -11.04
N ILE A 586 59.45 -3.92 -11.45
CA ILE A 586 59.40 -5.08 -10.53
C ILE A 586 60.62 -5.09 -9.60
N THR A 587 61.81 -4.83 -10.14
CA THR A 587 63.05 -4.76 -9.34
C THR A 587 62.99 -3.63 -8.32
N ALA A 588 62.52 -2.44 -8.72
CA ALA A 588 62.33 -1.31 -7.81
C ALA A 588 61.31 -1.62 -6.71
N ALA A 589 60.20 -2.29 -7.06
CA ALA A 589 59.21 -2.76 -6.09
C ALA A 589 59.79 -3.74 -5.06
N LYS A 590 60.57 -4.74 -5.49
CA LYS A 590 61.27 -5.68 -4.60
C LYS A 590 62.24 -4.95 -3.67
N GLN A 591 63.02 -4.02 -4.21
CA GLN A 591 63.95 -3.21 -3.43
C GLN A 591 63.22 -2.34 -2.41
N GLN A 592 62.11 -1.71 -2.78
CA GLN A 592 61.30 -0.89 -1.87
C GLN A 592 60.75 -1.72 -0.70
N LEU A 593 60.21 -2.91 -0.95
CA LEU A 593 59.73 -3.81 0.11
C LEU A 593 60.88 -4.28 1.03
N LEU A 594 62.05 -4.59 0.47
CA LEU A 594 63.24 -4.97 1.24
C LEU A 594 63.76 -3.82 2.11
N GLN A 595 63.82 -2.61 1.56
CA GLN A 595 64.20 -1.40 2.30
C GLN A 595 63.25 -1.14 3.47
N LEU A 596 61.94 -1.30 3.26
CA LEU A 596 60.95 -1.21 4.35
C LEU A 596 61.18 -2.29 5.41
N ALA A 597 61.47 -3.53 5.02
CA ALA A 597 61.72 -4.62 5.97
C ALA A 597 62.94 -4.35 6.88
N LEU A 598 63.97 -3.72 6.32
CA LEU A 598 65.21 -3.36 7.02
C LEU A 598 65.13 -2.04 7.80
N MET A 599 64.01 -1.32 7.71
CA MET A 599 63.84 -0.02 8.36
C MET A 599 63.82 -0.17 9.92
N PRO A 600 64.54 0.71 10.65
CA PRO A 600 64.45 0.77 12.11
C PRO A 600 63.03 1.15 12.57
N VAL A 601 62.59 0.60 13.71
CA VAL A 601 61.23 0.86 14.23
C VAL A 601 61.03 2.34 14.57
N SER A 602 62.08 3.02 15.05
CA SER A 602 62.07 4.46 15.34
C SER A 602 61.70 5.30 14.10
N ARG A 603 62.34 5.06 12.96
CA ARG A 603 62.01 5.73 11.68
C ARG A 603 60.63 5.35 11.15
N ALA A 604 60.15 4.14 11.44
CA ALA A 604 58.79 3.72 11.06
C ALA A 604 57.72 4.53 11.81
N HIS A 605 57.94 4.85 13.09
CA HIS A 605 57.04 5.71 13.86
C HIS A 605 56.98 7.15 13.31
N ASP A 606 58.11 7.71 12.89
CA ASP A 606 58.16 9.06 12.31
C ASP A 606 57.41 9.14 10.97
N LEU A 607 57.60 8.15 10.11
CA LEU A 607 56.83 7.97 8.87
C LEU A 607 55.33 7.82 9.16
N ALA A 608 54.95 7.00 10.13
CA ALA A 608 53.55 6.80 10.49
C ALA A 608 52.89 8.08 11.05
N ARG A 609 53.65 8.97 11.72
CA ARG A 609 53.16 10.28 12.20
C ARG A 609 52.96 11.27 11.05
N LEU A 610 53.90 11.35 10.12
CA LEU A 610 53.80 12.19 8.92
C LEU A 610 52.57 11.82 8.05
N MET A 611 52.19 10.54 8.02
CA MET A 611 51.06 10.05 7.25
C MET A 611 49.69 10.21 7.93
N LYS A 612 49.62 10.64 9.21
CA LYS A 612 48.34 11.00 9.86
C LYS A 612 47.86 12.42 9.53
N HIS A 613 48.72 13.24 8.92
CA HIS A 613 48.45 14.66 8.59
C HIS A 613 48.25 14.92 7.08
N LYS A 614 48.09 13.87 6.30
CA LYS A 614 47.65 13.88 4.89
C LYS A 614 46.46 12.94 4.76
#